data_AF-A0A558D043-F1
#
_entry.id   AF-A0A558D043-F1
#
_cell.length_a   1.000
_cell.length_b   1.000
_cell.length_c   1.000
_cell.angle_alpha   90.00
_cell.angle_beta   90.00
_cell.angle_gamma   90.00
#
_symmetry.space_group_name_H-M   'P 1'
#
loop_
_entity.id
_entity.type
_entity.pdbx_description
1 polymer ?
#
loop_
_entity_poly.entity_id
_entity_poly.type
_entity_poly.pdbx_seq_one_letter_code
_entity_poly.pdbx_strand_id
1 'polypeptide(L)'
;MMPTLIFDIETIPDVDGIRRLNELPDDLSDFEVAEFAFQQRRASHGNDFLPHHLQRVVTISCAMRDASQFRVFSLSEPESNEGQIIQRFFDGVERFTPQIVSWNGGGFDLPVLHYRGMLHGVSAPRYWDLGDGDYADSRDFKWNNYISRYHTRHLDLMDMLAMYSPRANAPLDDLAKLMGYPGKLGMDGSAVWSAWQEGRIAEIRDYCETDVVNTYLVYLRFQCMRGHLDAAGLASEQAVVREALGRIGAPHWEAFLAEWTET
;
A
#
# COMPACT_ATOMS: atom_id res chain seq x y z
N MET A 1 -19.34 12.89 -2.80
CA MET A 1 -17.96 12.70 -2.29
C MET A 1 -17.25 11.78 -3.25
N MET A 2 -16.09 12.18 -3.79
CA MET A 2 -15.26 11.26 -4.57
C MET A 2 -14.77 10.14 -3.63
N PRO A 3 -14.86 8.86 -4.00
CA PRO A 3 -14.39 7.79 -3.14
C PRO A 3 -12.89 7.92 -2.84
N THR A 4 -12.49 7.56 -1.62
CA THR A 4 -11.08 7.51 -1.21
C THR A 4 -10.68 6.05 -1.06
N LEU A 5 -9.62 5.66 -1.74
CA LEU A 5 -8.99 4.35 -1.65
C LEU A 5 -7.60 4.50 -1.03
N ILE A 6 -7.44 4.01 0.18
CA ILE A 6 -6.12 3.82 0.78
C ILE A 6 -5.60 2.46 0.35
N PHE A 7 -4.31 2.36 0.04
CA PHE A 7 -3.69 1.07 -0.26
C PHE A 7 -2.23 1.01 0.21
N ASP A 8 -1.76 -0.20 0.36
CA ASP A 8 -0.39 -0.59 0.70
C ASP A 8 -0.13 -1.99 0.10
N ILE A 9 1.13 -2.32 -0.18
CA ILE A 9 1.52 -3.61 -0.76
C ILE A 9 2.55 -4.31 0.11
N GLU A 10 2.47 -5.64 0.13
CA GLU A 10 3.54 -6.48 0.65
C GLU A 10 4.22 -7.26 -0.45
N THR A 11 5.56 -7.27 -0.39
CA THR A 11 6.40 -7.89 -1.40
C THR A 11 7.37 -8.88 -0.80
N ILE A 12 7.76 -9.83 -1.63
CA ILE A 12 8.87 -10.75 -1.35
C ILE A 12 9.90 -10.67 -2.48
N PRO A 13 11.10 -11.27 -2.34
CA PRO A 13 12.05 -11.35 -3.45
C PRO A 13 11.45 -12.01 -4.68
N ASP A 14 11.64 -11.40 -5.86
CA ASP A 14 11.36 -12.04 -7.14
C ASP A 14 12.45 -13.08 -7.45
N VAL A 15 12.35 -14.25 -6.82
CA VAL A 15 13.33 -15.34 -6.93
C VAL A 15 13.58 -15.72 -8.40
N ASP A 16 12.52 -15.85 -9.20
CA ASP A 16 12.64 -16.19 -10.63
C ASP A 16 13.39 -15.11 -11.42
N GLY A 17 13.07 -13.83 -11.15
CA GLY A 17 13.75 -12.69 -11.75
C GLY A 17 15.22 -12.62 -11.35
N ILE A 18 15.52 -12.79 -10.06
CA ILE A 18 16.88 -12.79 -9.53
C ILE A 18 17.70 -13.92 -10.16
N ARG A 19 17.15 -15.15 -10.22
CA ARG A 19 17.80 -16.31 -10.81
C ARG A 19 18.15 -16.04 -12.28
N ARG A 20 17.19 -15.54 -13.05
CA ARG A 20 17.36 -15.22 -14.47
C ARG A 20 18.41 -14.14 -14.72
N LEU A 21 18.38 -13.04 -13.96
CA LEU A 21 19.27 -11.89 -14.18
C LEU A 21 20.72 -12.14 -13.78
N ASN A 22 20.94 -13.12 -12.90
CA ASN A 22 22.27 -13.45 -12.40
C ASN A 22 22.78 -14.81 -12.92
N GLU A 23 22.06 -15.42 -13.87
CA GLU A 23 22.40 -16.73 -14.47
C GLU A 23 22.68 -17.81 -13.41
N LEU A 24 21.89 -17.80 -12.33
CA LEU A 24 22.09 -18.71 -11.21
C LEU A 24 21.60 -20.13 -11.56
N PRO A 25 22.29 -21.18 -11.08
CA PRO A 25 21.87 -22.57 -11.31
C PRO A 25 20.44 -22.87 -10.85
N ASP A 26 19.72 -23.72 -11.59
CA ASP A 26 18.33 -24.10 -11.28
C ASP A 26 18.18 -24.98 -10.04
N ASP A 27 19.28 -25.60 -9.57
CA ASP A 27 19.30 -26.47 -8.38
C ASP A 27 19.46 -25.69 -7.06
N LEU A 28 19.76 -24.39 -7.11
CA LEU A 28 19.73 -23.53 -5.93
C LEU A 28 18.30 -23.37 -5.42
N SER A 29 18.11 -23.50 -4.12
CA SER A 29 16.83 -23.22 -3.47
C SER A 29 16.44 -21.75 -3.59
N ASP A 30 15.14 -21.46 -3.46
CA ASP A 30 14.62 -20.08 -3.47
C ASP A 30 15.25 -19.23 -2.36
N PHE A 31 15.51 -19.85 -1.21
CA PHE A 31 16.21 -19.22 -0.09
C PHE A 31 17.64 -18.81 -0.48
N GLU A 32 18.41 -19.70 -1.11
CA GLU A 32 19.78 -19.39 -1.54
C GLU A 32 19.83 -18.28 -2.59
N VAL A 33 18.86 -18.25 -3.51
CA VAL A 33 18.74 -17.19 -4.53
C VAL A 33 18.41 -15.84 -3.89
N ALA A 34 17.46 -15.81 -2.95
CA ALA A 34 17.13 -14.59 -2.21
C ALA A 34 18.31 -14.09 -1.37
N GLU A 35 18.98 -14.99 -0.63
CA GLU A 35 20.16 -14.66 0.17
C GLU A 35 21.31 -14.11 -0.66
N PHE A 36 21.55 -14.68 -1.85
CA PHE A 36 22.52 -14.14 -2.80
C PHE A 36 22.22 -12.68 -3.14
N ALA A 37 20.96 -12.35 -3.45
CA ALA A 37 20.56 -10.97 -3.75
C ALA A 37 20.72 -10.05 -2.53
N PHE A 38 20.31 -10.50 -1.35
CA PHE A 38 20.45 -9.72 -0.11
C PHE A 38 21.92 -9.44 0.23
N GLN A 39 22.81 -10.43 0.06
CA GLN A 39 24.25 -10.24 0.27
C GLN A 39 24.84 -9.22 -0.70
N GLN A 40 24.46 -9.26 -1.98
CA GLN A 40 24.88 -8.24 -2.95
C GLN A 40 24.42 -6.84 -2.55
N ARG A 41 23.19 -6.69 -2.05
CA ARG A 41 22.67 -5.41 -1.58
C ARG A 41 23.40 -4.89 -0.34
N ARG A 42 23.64 -5.75 0.66
CA ARG A 42 24.40 -5.38 1.86
C ARG A 42 25.82 -4.92 1.50
N ALA A 43 26.49 -5.62 0.59
CA ALA A 43 27.84 -5.25 0.14
C ALA A 43 27.89 -3.91 -0.61
N SER A 44 26.86 -3.58 -1.40
CA SER A 44 26.87 -2.40 -2.27
C SER A 44 26.19 -1.15 -1.67
N HIS A 45 25.20 -1.33 -0.78
CA HIS A 45 24.34 -0.26 -0.26
C HIS A 45 24.19 -0.26 1.27
N GLY A 46 24.75 -1.25 1.97
CA GLY A 46 24.69 -1.34 3.44
C GLY A 46 23.35 -1.79 4.02
N ASN A 47 22.41 -2.24 3.18
CA ASN A 47 21.12 -2.84 3.57
C ASN A 47 20.74 -3.93 2.58
N ASP A 48 19.76 -4.77 2.91
CA ASP A 48 19.26 -5.87 2.07
C ASP A 48 17.99 -5.52 1.27
N PHE A 49 17.56 -4.26 1.27
CA PHE A 49 16.37 -3.84 0.54
C PHE A 49 16.57 -3.98 -0.98
N LEU A 50 15.75 -4.82 -1.61
CA LEU A 50 15.86 -5.11 -3.04
C LEU A 50 15.34 -3.95 -3.90
N PRO A 51 15.94 -3.70 -5.08
CA PRO A 51 15.42 -2.76 -6.07
C PRO A 51 13.97 -3.10 -6.49
N HIS A 52 13.16 -2.09 -6.83
CA HIS A 52 11.73 -2.26 -7.13
C HIS A 52 11.41 -3.34 -8.17
N HIS A 53 12.24 -3.50 -9.20
CA HIS A 53 12.04 -4.50 -10.25
C HIS A 53 12.32 -5.94 -9.81
N LEU A 54 12.97 -6.14 -8.66
CA LEU A 54 13.23 -7.44 -8.03
C LEU A 54 12.30 -7.72 -6.84
N GLN A 55 11.26 -6.92 -6.68
CA GLN A 55 10.18 -7.16 -5.74
C GLN A 55 9.07 -7.93 -6.43
N ARG A 56 8.45 -8.90 -5.75
CA ARG A 56 7.27 -9.64 -6.20
C ARG A 56 6.12 -9.36 -5.24
N VAL A 57 4.97 -8.95 -5.76
CA VAL A 57 3.79 -8.61 -4.95
C VAL A 57 3.09 -9.89 -4.49
N VAL A 58 2.81 -9.99 -3.20
CA VAL A 58 2.05 -11.11 -2.61
C VAL A 58 0.72 -10.67 -2.00
N THR A 59 0.58 -9.38 -1.68
CA THR A 59 -0.65 -8.80 -1.14
C THR A 59 -0.76 -7.33 -1.50
N ILE A 60 -1.98 -6.89 -1.81
CA ILE A 60 -2.38 -5.48 -1.83
C ILE A 60 -3.56 -5.35 -0.87
N SER A 61 -3.40 -4.60 0.21
CA SER A 61 -4.50 -4.28 1.12
C SER A 61 -5.11 -2.95 0.75
N CYS A 62 -6.40 -2.77 1.05
CA CYS A 62 -7.17 -1.61 0.66
C CYS A 62 -8.14 -1.20 1.77
N ALA A 63 -8.20 0.10 2.07
CA ALA A 63 -9.28 0.72 2.84
C ALA A 63 -10.06 1.68 1.93
N MET A 64 -11.33 1.37 1.67
CA MET A 64 -12.18 2.13 0.77
C MET A 64 -13.28 2.85 1.55
N ARG A 65 -13.30 4.18 1.42
CA ARG A 65 -14.39 5.05 1.92
C ARG A 65 -15.16 5.62 0.75
N ASP A 66 -16.43 5.27 0.64
CA ASP A 66 -17.41 5.95 -0.22
C ASP A 66 -18.44 6.69 0.64
N ALA A 67 -19.46 7.32 0.05
CA ALA A 67 -20.46 8.08 0.82
C ALA A 67 -21.30 7.21 1.79
N SER A 68 -21.37 5.90 1.57
CA SER A 68 -22.24 4.96 2.27
C SER A 68 -21.52 4.09 3.30
N GLN A 69 -20.25 3.74 3.06
CA GLN A 69 -19.55 2.76 3.88
C GLN A 69 -18.04 2.97 3.91
N PHE A 70 -17.42 2.37 4.93
CA PHE A 70 -15.99 2.08 5.02
C PHE A 70 -15.79 0.57 4.94
N ARG A 71 -14.82 0.12 4.13
CA ARG A 71 -14.48 -1.30 3.96
C ARG A 71 -12.96 -1.47 3.95
N VAL A 72 -12.49 -2.53 4.60
CA VAL A 72 -11.10 -3.00 4.50
C VAL A 72 -11.12 -4.39 3.85
N PHE A 73 -10.20 -4.63 2.93
CA PHE A 73 -10.04 -5.91 2.25
C PHE A 73 -8.66 -6.02 1.62
N SER A 74 -8.21 -7.25 1.35
CA SER A 74 -6.98 -7.51 0.61
C SER A 74 -7.18 -8.37 -0.63
N LEU A 75 -6.31 -8.13 -1.61
CA LEU A 75 -6.07 -8.97 -2.77
C LEU A 75 -4.74 -9.70 -2.53
N SER A 76 -4.78 -11.01 -2.28
CA SER A 76 -3.62 -11.73 -1.74
C SER A 76 -3.47 -13.12 -2.34
N GLU A 77 -2.24 -13.65 -2.26
CA GLU A 77 -2.00 -15.08 -2.37
C GLU A 77 -2.48 -15.80 -1.09
N PRO A 78 -2.88 -17.08 -1.17
CA PRO A 78 -2.94 -17.91 -2.37
C PRO A 78 -4.25 -17.75 -3.19
N GLU A 79 -5.18 -16.89 -2.78
CA GLU A 79 -6.51 -16.78 -3.40
C GLU A 79 -6.47 -16.16 -4.80
N SER A 80 -5.43 -15.42 -5.14
CA SER A 80 -5.17 -14.87 -6.47
C SER A 80 -3.66 -14.85 -6.73
N ASN A 81 -3.23 -15.12 -7.96
CA ASN A 81 -1.82 -14.96 -8.31
C ASN A 81 -1.45 -13.48 -8.46
N GLU A 82 -0.15 -13.16 -8.45
CA GLU A 82 0.37 -11.79 -8.55
C GLU A 82 -0.28 -10.97 -9.69
N GLY A 83 -0.35 -11.51 -10.91
CA GLY A 83 -0.95 -10.80 -12.05
C GLY A 83 -2.43 -10.46 -11.82
N GLN A 84 -3.19 -11.38 -11.22
CA GLN A 84 -4.59 -11.17 -10.86
C GLN A 84 -4.76 -10.15 -9.74
N ILE A 85 -3.88 -10.17 -8.73
CA ILE A 85 -3.86 -9.22 -7.63
C ILE A 85 -3.70 -7.79 -8.19
N ILE A 86 -2.69 -7.59 -9.03
CA ILE A 86 -2.38 -6.28 -9.62
C ILE A 86 -3.49 -5.84 -10.58
N GLN A 87 -3.99 -6.73 -11.44
CA GLN A 87 -5.09 -6.40 -12.36
C GLN A 87 -6.34 -5.97 -11.59
N ARG A 88 -6.74 -6.69 -10.54
CA ARG A 88 -7.94 -6.35 -9.74
C ARG A 88 -7.82 -5.01 -9.02
N PHE A 89 -6.61 -4.65 -8.58
CA PHE A 89 -6.38 -3.32 -8.01
C PHE A 89 -6.67 -2.23 -9.06
N PHE A 90 -6.08 -2.34 -10.26
CA PHE A 90 -6.31 -1.36 -11.32
C PHE A 90 -7.73 -1.41 -11.91
N ASP A 91 -8.41 -2.55 -11.91
CA ASP A 91 -9.84 -2.65 -12.25
C ASP A 91 -10.69 -1.82 -11.27
N GLY A 92 -10.30 -1.79 -9.99
CA GLY A 92 -10.91 -0.92 -8.98
C GLY A 92 -10.71 0.57 -9.32
N VAL A 93 -9.49 0.94 -9.74
CA VAL A 93 -9.18 2.31 -10.17
C VAL A 93 -9.99 2.70 -11.40
N GLU A 94 -10.08 1.83 -12.40
CA GLU A 94 -10.88 2.01 -13.61
C GLU A 94 -12.35 2.23 -13.25
N ARG A 95 -12.93 1.33 -12.43
CA ARG A 95 -14.35 1.34 -12.10
C ARG A 95 -14.78 2.53 -11.25
N PHE A 96 -13.98 2.89 -10.25
CA PHE A 96 -14.39 3.88 -9.24
C PHE A 96 -13.75 5.24 -9.44
N THR A 97 -12.64 5.31 -10.19
CA THR A 97 -11.78 6.50 -10.29
C THR A 97 -11.61 7.23 -8.93
N PRO A 98 -11.14 6.53 -7.88
CA PRO A 98 -11.06 7.12 -6.55
C PRO A 98 -9.91 8.12 -6.45
N GLN A 99 -9.91 8.96 -5.41
CA GLN A 99 -8.63 9.46 -4.90
C GLN A 99 -7.90 8.27 -4.26
N ILE A 100 -6.72 7.95 -4.76
CA ILE A 100 -5.84 6.95 -4.14
C ILE A 100 -4.93 7.68 -3.15
N VAL A 101 -4.77 7.13 -1.95
CA VAL A 101 -3.87 7.66 -0.93
C VAL A 101 -2.98 6.53 -0.43
N SER A 102 -1.72 6.83 -0.13
CA SER A 102 -0.75 5.86 0.36
C SER A 102 0.22 6.53 1.33
N TRP A 103 0.96 5.74 2.09
CA TRP A 103 2.14 6.21 2.82
C TRP A 103 3.40 5.71 2.10
N ASN A 104 4.15 6.60 1.43
CA ASN A 104 5.31 6.23 0.60
C ASN A 104 4.99 5.43 -0.69
N GLY A 105 3.72 5.37 -1.10
CA GLY A 105 3.33 4.63 -2.31
C GLY A 105 3.89 5.17 -3.62
N GLY A 106 4.28 6.44 -3.69
CA GLY A 106 5.00 6.98 -4.85
C GLY A 106 6.49 6.59 -4.84
N GLY A 107 7.05 6.37 -3.65
CA GLY A 107 8.44 5.96 -3.46
C GLY A 107 8.68 4.47 -3.64
N PHE A 108 7.68 3.62 -3.37
CA PHE A 108 7.81 2.16 -3.40
C PHE A 108 6.67 1.46 -4.13
N ASP A 109 5.44 1.55 -3.63
CA ASP A 109 4.33 0.68 -4.02
C ASP A 109 3.95 0.78 -5.50
N LEU A 110 3.64 1.98 -5.98
CA LEU A 110 3.27 2.21 -7.38
C LEU A 110 4.41 1.84 -8.33
N PRO A 111 5.69 2.25 -8.10
CA PRO A 111 6.81 1.76 -8.90
C PRO A 111 6.88 0.23 -9.00
N VAL A 112 6.70 -0.50 -7.90
CA VAL A 112 6.66 -1.97 -7.92
C VAL A 112 5.49 -2.47 -8.75
N LEU A 113 4.28 -1.94 -8.52
CA LEU A 113 3.08 -2.30 -9.28
C LEU A 113 3.22 -2.02 -10.77
N HIS A 114 3.96 -0.98 -11.18
CA HIS A 114 4.23 -0.70 -12.59
C HIS A 114 5.10 -1.79 -13.23
N TYR A 115 6.23 -2.13 -12.61
CA TYR A 115 7.11 -3.16 -13.14
C TYR A 115 6.43 -4.53 -13.17
N ARG A 116 5.77 -4.91 -12.08
CA ARG A 116 5.08 -6.21 -11.98
C ARG A 116 3.85 -6.26 -12.86
N GLY A 117 3.09 -5.17 -12.97
CA GLY A 117 1.98 -5.05 -13.90
C GLY A 117 2.43 -5.26 -15.35
N MET A 118 3.53 -4.63 -15.78
CA MET A 118 4.08 -4.84 -17.14
C MET A 118 4.52 -6.28 -17.38
N LEU A 119 5.17 -6.92 -16.41
CA LEU A 119 5.60 -8.33 -16.52
C LEU A 119 4.41 -9.30 -16.65
N HIS A 120 3.27 -8.98 -16.02
CA HIS A 120 2.05 -9.79 -16.06
C HIS A 120 1.04 -9.37 -17.14
N GLY A 121 1.36 -8.37 -17.97
CA GLY A 121 0.46 -7.89 -19.02
C GLY A 121 -0.80 -7.18 -18.52
N VAL A 122 -0.72 -6.55 -17.34
CA VAL A 122 -1.84 -5.82 -16.73
C VAL A 122 -2.21 -4.58 -17.54
N SER A 123 -3.51 -4.33 -17.67
CA SER A 123 -4.08 -3.15 -18.30
C SER A 123 -4.63 -2.18 -17.25
N ALA A 124 -4.23 -0.91 -17.33
CA ALA A 124 -4.66 0.14 -16.39
C ALA A 124 -4.85 1.51 -17.08
N PRO A 125 -5.70 1.61 -18.13
CA PRO A 125 -5.77 2.79 -18.98
C PRO A 125 -6.22 4.03 -18.20
N ARG A 126 -7.20 3.92 -17.29
CA ARG A 126 -7.62 5.05 -16.45
C ARG A 126 -6.53 5.56 -15.52
N TYR A 127 -5.71 4.66 -14.99
CA TYR A 127 -4.58 5.03 -14.12
C TYR A 127 -3.53 5.84 -14.88
N TRP A 128 -3.26 5.46 -16.12
CA TRP A 128 -2.26 6.08 -17.00
C TRP A 128 -2.80 7.27 -17.84
N ASP A 129 -4.06 7.64 -17.70
CA ASP A 129 -4.62 8.79 -18.42
C ASP A 129 -3.96 10.09 -17.92
N LEU A 130 -3.20 10.76 -18.79
CA LEU A 130 -2.56 12.05 -18.52
C LEU A 130 -3.34 13.22 -19.13
N GLY A 131 -4.55 12.93 -19.61
CA GLY A 131 -5.46 13.83 -20.28
C GLY A 131 -5.33 13.92 -21.79
N ASP A 132 -4.64 12.95 -22.36
CA ASP A 132 -4.55 12.66 -23.80
C ASP A 132 -5.38 11.43 -24.21
N GLY A 133 -6.12 10.82 -23.26
CA GLY A 133 -7.04 9.73 -23.54
C GLY A 133 -8.33 10.14 -24.26
N ASP A 134 -9.10 9.14 -24.70
CA ASP A 134 -10.36 9.30 -25.42
C ASP A 134 -11.60 9.26 -24.49
N TYR A 135 -11.42 9.24 -23.16
CA TYR A 135 -12.54 9.30 -22.23
C TYR A 135 -13.15 10.71 -22.20
N ALA A 136 -14.46 10.79 -21.97
CA ALA A 136 -15.18 12.07 -21.95
C ALA A 136 -14.60 13.08 -20.94
N ASP A 137 -13.98 12.57 -19.87
CA ASP A 137 -13.36 13.36 -18.80
C ASP A 137 -11.82 13.31 -18.79
N SER A 138 -11.17 12.75 -19.84
CA SER A 138 -9.70 12.72 -19.93
C SER A 138 -9.09 14.12 -19.77
N ARG A 139 -9.74 15.17 -20.30
CA ARG A 139 -9.25 16.56 -20.14
C ARG A 139 -9.06 16.99 -18.68
N ASP A 140 -9.81 16.42 -17.74
CA ASP A 140 -9.67 16.71 -16.30
C ASP A 140 -8.39 16.08 -15.72
N PHE A 141 -7.92 14.97 -16.30
CA PHE A 141 -6.69 14.28 -15.90
C PHE A 141 -5.43 15.06 -16.24
N LYS A 142 -5.49 15.99 -17.20
CA LYS A 142 -4.40 16.93 -17.46
C LYS A 142 -3.99 17.73 -16.22
N TRP A 143 -4.96 18.08 -15.38
CA TRP A 143 -4.76 18.93 -14.20
C TRP A 143 -4.77 18.14 -12.88
N ASN A 144 -5.23 16.90 -12.90
CA ASN A 144 -5.24 16.01 -11.74
C ASN A 144 -5.29 14.54 -12.19
N ASN A 145 -4.14 13.87 -12.24
CA ASN A 145 -3.97 12.45 -12.63
C ASN A 145 -3.19 11.68 -11.55
N TYR A 146 -3.07 10.37 -11.69
CA TYR A 146 -2.41 9.49 -10.72
C TYR A 146 -0.88 9.49 -10.78
N ILE A 147 -0.27 10.01 -11.86
CA ILE A 147 1.18 9.92 -12.09
C ILE A 147 1.93 11.16 -11.61
N SER A 148 1.30 12.32 -11.77
CA SER A 148 1.94 13.60 -11.48
C SER A 148 2.08 13.79 -9.97
N ARG A 149 3.33 13.83 -9.49
CA ARG A 149 3.68 13.96 -8.05
C ARG A 149 2.96 15.08 -7.29
N TYR A 150 2.67 16.20 -7.96
CA TYR A 150 2.04 17.37 -7.34
C TYR A 150 0.52 17.41 -7.48
N HIS A 151 -0.05 16.42 -8.16
CA HIS A 151 -1.49 16.22 -8.20
C HIS A 151 -1.92 15.42 -6.97
N THR A 152 -3.22 15.37 -6.70
CA THR A 152 -3.76 14.73 -5.48
C THR A 152 -4.70 13.58 -5.79
N ARG A 153 -4.86 13.21 -7.06
CA ARG A 153 -5.62 12.03 -7.45
C ARG A 153 -4.92 10.76 -6.96
N HIS A 154 -3.60 10.71 -7.04
CA HIS A 154 -2.78 9.96 -6.09
C HIS A 154 -2.23 10.96 -5.07
N LEU A 155 -2.41 10.68 -3.78
CA LEU A 155 -1.85 11.45 -2.68
C LEU A 155 -0.91 10.54 -1.89
N ASP A 156 0.40 10.65 -2.16
CA ASP A 156 1.40 10.10 -1.25
C ASP A 156 1.50 11.02 -0.03
N LEU A 157 0.93 10.58 1.09
CA LEU A 157 0.79 11.41 2.27
C LEU A 157 2.14 11.70 2.93
N MET A 158 3.05 10.73 2.92
CA MET A 158 4.41 10.92 3.45
C MET A 158 5.15 11.96 2.62
N ASP A 159 5.15 11.81 1.30
CA ASP A 159 5.87 12.71 0.40
C ASP A 159 5.32 14.14 0.44
N MET A 160 4.00 14.29 0.53
CA MET A 160 3.35 15.59 0.67
C MET A 160 3.69 16.27 2.00
N LEU A 161 3.60 15.54 3.12
CA LEU A 161 3.91 16.08 4.46
C LEU A 161 5.40 16.41 4.63
N ALA A 162 6.28 15.61 4.02
CA ALA A 162 7.72 15.84 3.99
C ALA A 162 8.12 16.97 3.03
N MET A 163 7.16 17.63 2.37
CA MET A 163 7.40 18.65 1.35
C MET A 163 8.40 18.17 0.29
N TYR A 164 8.27 16.92 -0.15
CA TYR A 164 9.10 16.31 -1.18
C TYR A 164 10.58 16.16 -0.80
N SER A 165 10.91 16.32 0.49
CA SER A 165 12.26 16.22 1.04
C SER A 165 12.44 14.89 1.76
N PRO A 166 13.23 13.93 1.24
CA PRO A 166 13.43 12.64 1.88
C PRO A 166 13.95 12.71 3.33
N ARG A 167 14.62 13.81 3.69
CA ARG A 167 15.12 14.03 5.05
C ARG A 167 14.02 14.34 6.08
N ALA A 168 12.83 14.70 5.62
CA ALA A 168 11.67 15.00 6.44
C ALA A 168 10.65 13.85 6.46
N ASN A 169 10.94 12.73 5.79
CA ASN A 169 10.11 11.54 5.84
C ASN A 169 10.06 10.98 7.27
N ALA A 170 8.90 10.44 7.66
CA ALA A 170 8.68 9.80 8.94
C ALA A 170 8.10 8.39 8.74
N PRO A 171 8.38 7.43 9.63
CA PRO A 171 7.68 6.15 9.64
C PRO A 171 6.19 6.33 9.92
N LEU A 172 5.34 5.56 9.24
CA LEU A 172 3.89 5.56 9.50
C LEU A 172 3.59 5.19 10.96
N ASP A 173 4.28 4.17 11.47
CA ASP A 173 4.11 3.65 12.83
C ASP A 173 4.32 4.73 13.89
N ASP A 174 5.43 5.46 13.79
CA ASP A 174 5.74 6.57 14.70
C ASP A 174 4.66 7.64 14.65
N LEU A 175 4.26 8.06 13.45
CA LEU A 175 3.26 9.11 13.30
C LEU A 175 1.87 8.67 13.81
N ALA A 176 1.47 7.44 13.52
CA ALA A 176 0.22 6.85 13.99
C ALA A 176 0.18 6.82 15.53
N LYS A 177 1.24 6.32 16.17
CA LYS A 177 1.37 6.29 17.63
C LYS A 177 1.36 7.67 18.27
N LEU A 178 2.07 8.64 17.67
CA LEU A 178 2.04 10.04 18.12
C LEU A 178 0.64 10.68 18.03
N MET A 179 -0.21 10.19 17.13
CA MET A 179 -1.61 10.61 16.99
C MET A 179 -2.59 9.83 17.89
N GLY A 180 -2.10 8.88 18.70
CA GLY A 180 -2.92 8.02 19.57
C GLY A 180 -3.58 6.85 18.84
N TYR A 181 -3.12 6.51 17.63
CA TYR A 181 -3.58 5.35 16.88
C TYR A 181 -2.70 4.12 17.18
N PRO A 182 -3.18 2.89 16.91
CA PRO A 182 -2.46 1.67 17.27
C PRO A 182 -1.05 1.56 16.69
N GLY A 183 -0.83 2.06 15.47
CA GLY A 183 0.38 1.79 14.73
C GLY A 183 0.45 0.31 14.31
N LYS A 184 1.66 -0.18 14.06
CA LYS A 184 1.92 -1.56 13.63
C LYS A 184 1.68 -2.55 14.76
N LEU A 185 1.00 -3.64 14.46
CA LEU A 185 0.76 -4.75 15.38
C LEU A 185 1.54 -5.99 14.94
N GLY A 186 2.51 -6.41 15.76
CA GLY A 186 3.17 -7.71 15.65
C GLY A 186 4.29 -7.83 14.61
N MET A 187 4.04 -7.48 13.34
CA MET A 187 4.98 -7.68 12.23
C MET A 187 5.67 -6.38 11.80
N ASP A 188 6.93 -6.50 11.36
CA ASP A 188 7.66 -5.45 10.64
C ASP A 188 7.94 -5.91 9.21
N GLY A 189 8.03 -4.98 8.25
CA GLY A 189 8.25 -5.29 6.83
C GLY A 189 9.51 -6.13 6.57
N SER A 190 10.54 -6.02 7.43
CA SER A 190 11.73 -6.87 7.36
C SER A 190 11.46 -8.36 7.62
N ALA A 191 10.36 -8.71 8.26
CA ALA A 191 9.98 -10.09 8.58
C ALA A 191 9.12 -10.77 7.51
N VAL A 192 8.69 -10.04 6.47
CA VAL A 192 7.73 -10.54 5.45
C VAL A 192 8.29 -11.74 4.69
N TRP A 193 9.56 -11.71 4.29
CA TRP A 193 10.18 -12.85 3.61
C TRP A 193 10.26 -14.10 4.49
N SER A 194 10.65 -13.94 5.76
CA SER A 194 10.70 -15.06 6.71
C SER A 194 9.30 -15.63 6.95
N ALA A 195 8.30 -14.78 7.18
CA ALA A 195 6.91 -15.20 7.34
C ALA A 195 6.38 -15.94 6.10
N TRP A 196 6.77 -15.49 4.91
CA TRP A 196 6.44 -16.16 3.65
C TRP A 196 7.04 -17.57 3.58
N GLN A 197 8.33 -17.72 3.86
CA GLN A 197 9.02 -19.01 3.89
C GLN A 197 8.39 -19.99 4.91
N GLU A 198 7.85 -19.47 6.00
CA GLU A 198 7.19 -20.23 7.05
C GLU A 198 5.69 -20.48 6.77
N GLY A 199 5.18 -20.05 5.60
CA GLY A 199 3.80 -20.23 5.18
C GLY A 199 2.78 -19.35 5.92
N ARG A 200 3.24 -18.34 6.67
CA ARG A 200 2.39 -17.44 7.46
C ARG A 200 1.83 -16.28 6.63
N ILE A 201 1.25 -16.61 5.48
CA ILE A 201 0.74 -15.64 4.50
C ILE A 201 -0.43 -14.82 5.07
N ALA A 202 -1.26 -15.43 5.90
CA ALA A 202 -2.36 -14.73 6.58
C ALA A 202 -1.84 -13.58 7.47
N GLU A 203 -0.71 -13.77 8.17
CA GLU A 203 -0.14 -12.72 9.02
C GLU A 203 0.40 -11.54 8.21
N ILE A 204 0.97 -11.80 7.03
CA ILE A 204 1.42 -10.74 6.10
C ILE A 204 0.21 -9.90 5.65
N ARG A 205 -0.90 -10.56 5.32
CA ARG A 205 -2.15 -9.88 4.94
C ARG A 205 -2.70 -9.05 6.10
N ASP A 206 -2.85 -9.64 7.29
CA ASP A 206 -3.37 -8.95 8.47
C ASP A 206 -2.53 -7.71 8.81
N TYR A 207 -1.20 -7.83 8.72
CA TYR A 207 -0.26 -6.71 8.89
C TYR A 207 -0.53 -5.59 7.88
N CYS A 208 -0.57 -5.92 6.58
CA CYS A 208 -0.82 -4.95 5.52
C CYS A 208 -2.21 -4.29 5.65
N GLU A 209 -3.23 -5.02 6.11
CA GLU A 209 -4.55 -4.43 6.41
C GLU A 209 -4.46 -3.38 7.54
N THR A 210 -3.68 -3.63 8.60
CA THR A 210 -3.50 -2.64 9.67
C THR A 210 -2.76 -1.39 9.20
N ASP A 211 -1.81 -1.50 8.28
CA ASP A 211 -1.08 -0.35 7.71
C ASP A 211 -1.98 0.55 6.85
N VAL A 212 -2.89 -0.03 6.05
CA VAL A 212 -3.86 0.80 5.30
C VAL A 212 -4.88 1.49 6.21
N VAL A 213 -5.28 0.86 7.32
CA VAL A 213 -6.15 1.51 8.31
C VAL A 213 -5.41 2.63 9.04
N ASN A 214 -4.18 2.41 9.51
CA ASN A 214 -3.37 3.48 10.10
C ASN A 214 -3.18 4.64 9.12
N THR A 215 -2.89 4.36 7.85
CA THR A 215 -2.78 5.37 6.80
C THR A 215 -4.09 6.15 6.62
N TYR A 216 -5.25 5.49 6.66
CA TYR A 216 -6.56 6.17 6.63
C TYR A 216 -6.74 7.12 7.82
N LEU A 217 -6.39 6.70 9.03
CA LEU A 217 -6.54 7.50 10.25
C LEU A 217 -5.62 8.73 10.27
N VAL A 218 -4.39 8.59 9.77
CA VAL A 218 -3.47 9.72 9.56
C VAL A 218 -4.01 10.64 8.46
N TYR A 219 -4.54 10.09 7.38
CA TYR A 219 -5.22 10.86 6.33
C TYR A 219 -6.39 11.69 6.90
N LEU A 220 -7.23 11.14 7.79
CA LEU A 220 -8.31 11.89 8.43
C LEU A 220 -7.77 13.10 9.23
N ARG A 221 -6.66 12.93 9.97
CA ARG A 221 -6.02 14.06 10.68
C ARG A 221 -5.48 15.11 9.71
N PHE A 222 -4.93 14.68 8.58
CA PHE A 222 -4.52 15.60 7.52
C PHE A 222 -5.71 16.36 6.92
N GLN A 223 -6.85 15.70 6.72
CA GLN A 223 -8.08 16.37 6.25
C GLN A 223 -8.60 17.38 7.29
N CYS A 224 -8.44 17.13 8.59
CA CYS A 224 -8.71 18.13 9.62
C CYS A 224 -7.77 19.33 9.54
N MET A 225 -6.47 19.08 9.39
CA MET A 225 -5.46 20.14 9.23
C MET A 225 -5.76 21.03 8.01
N ARG A 226 -6.35 20.45 6.96
CA ARG A 226 -6.82 21.16 5.75
C ARG A 226 -8.16 21.88 5.91
N GLY A 227 -8.85 21.73 7.03
CA GLY A 227 -10.19 22.29 7.26
C GLY A 227 -11.30 21.60 6.49
N HIS A 228 -11.06 20.40 5.92
CA HIS A 228 -12.09 19.60 5.26
C HIS A 228 -12.96 18.84 6.28
N LEU A 229 -12.40 18.55 7.45
CA LEU A 229 -13.10 17.99 8.59
C LEU A 229 -12.87 18.91 9.78
N ASP A 230 -13.91 19.14 10.57
CA ASP A 230 -13.75 19.69 11.93
C ASP A 230 -13.56 18.54 12.93
N ALA A 231 -13.50 18.88 14.22
CA ALA A 231 -13.33 17.88 15.28
C ALA A 231 -14.50 16.88 15.34
N ALA A 232 -15.73 17.35 15.09
CA ALA A 232 -16.91 16.49 15.08
C ALA A 232 -16.91 15.54 13.88
N GLY A 233 -16.53 16.03 12.70
CA GLY A 233 -16.36 15.24 11.49
C GLY A 233 -15.27 14.18 11.64
N LEU A 234 -14.14 14.52 12.28
CA LEU A 234 -13.10 13.55 12.60
C LEU A 234 -13.62 12.42 13.49
N ALA A 235 -14.27 12.78 14.61
CA ALA A 235 -14.80 11.80 15.55
C ALA A 235 -15.85 10.89 14.88
N SER A 236 -16.71 11.46 14.03
CA SER A 236 -17.69 10.72 13.24
C SER A 236 -17.04 9.71 12.29
N GLU A 237 -16.02 10.12 11.53
CA GLU A 237 -15.31 9.22 10.61
C GLU A 237 -14.53 8.13 11.36
N GLN A 238 -13.90 8.47 12.49
CA GLN A 238 -13.24 7.46 13.34
C GLN A 238 -14.23 6.44 13.91
N ALA A 239 -15.43 6.88 14.31
CA ALA A 239 -16.49 5.98 14.77
C ALA A 239 -16.95 5.02 13.65
N VAL A 240 -17.07 5.51 12.41
CA VAL A 240 -17.38 4.66 11.23
C VAL A 240 -16.31 3.59 11.04
N VAL A 241 -15.04 3.92 11.18
CA VAL A 241 -13.94 2.94 11.09
C VAL A 241 -14.07 1.91 12.21
N ARG A 242 -14.20 2.35 13.47
CA ARG A 242 -14.32 1.45 14.62
C ARG A 242 -15.49 0.48 14.46
N GLU A 243 -16.66 0.97 14.05
CA GLU A 243 -17.84 0.13 13.82
C GLU A 243 -17.59 -0.87 12.68
N ALA A 244 -16.96 -0.45 11.58
CA ALA A 244 -16.67 -1.33 10.47
C ALA A 244 -15.70 -2.46 10.87
N LEU A 245 -14.60 -2.14 11.56
CA LEU A 245 -13.63 -3.13 12.03
C LEU A 245 -14.25 -4.09 13.06
N GLY A 246 -15.05 -3.55 14.00
CA GLY A 246 -15.77 -4.35 14.99
C GLY A 246 -16.78 -5.33 14.38
N ARG A 247 -17.38 -4.98 13.23
CA ARG A 247 -18.25 -5.89 12.47
C ARG A 247 -17.49 -7.00 11.74
N ILE A 248 -16.22 -6.81 11.38
CA ILE A 248 -15.39 -7.85 10.76
C ILE A 248 -15.06 -8.92 11.82
N GLY A 249 -14.67 -8.50 13.03
CA GLY A 249 -14.44 -9.40 14.16
C GLY A 249 -13.29 -10.39 13.96
N ALA A 250 -12.28 -10.03 13.15
CA ALA A 250 -11.06 -10.82 13.01
C ALA A 250 -10.08 -10.54 14.17
N PRO A 251 -9.24 -11.50 14.58
CA PRO A 251 -8.36 -11.34 15.75
C PRO A 251 -7.44 -10.12 15.71
N HIS A 252 -6.86 -9.80 14.54
CA HIS A 252 -6.02 -8.62 14.38
C HIS A 252 -6.82 -7.32 14.53
N TRP A 253 -8.10 -7.28 14.15
CA TRP A 253 -8.97 -6.13 14.39
C TRP A 253 -9.38 -5.97 15.84
N GLU A 254 -9.60 -7.06 16.56
CA GLU A 254 -9.82 -7.02 18.01
C GLU A 254 -8.60 -6.43 18.73
N ALA A 255 -7.39 -6.89 18.38
CA ALA A 255 -6.14 -6.33 18.89
C ALA A 255 -5.98 -4.85 18.52
N PHE A 256 -6.27 -4.48 17.27
CA PHE A 256 -6.19 -3.09 16.80
C PHE A 256 -7.14 -2.17 17.55
N LEU A 257 -8.39 -2.59 17.74
CA LEU A 257 -9.37 -1.79 18.48
C LEU A 257 -9.05 -1.67 19.97
N ALA A 258 -8.40 -2.69 20.56
CA ALA A 258 -7.96 -2.67 21.95
C ALA A 258 -6.83 -1.67 22.21
N GLU A 259 -5.88 -1.54 21.28
CA GLU A 259 -4.77 -0.58 21.37
C GLU A 259 -5.19 0.85 20.97
N TRP A 260 -6.32 1.01 20.27
CA TRP A 260 -6.78 2.33 19.84
C TRP A 260 -7.41 3.11 20.99
N THR A 261 -6.58 3.87 21.70
CA THR A 261 -7.01 4.77 22.78
C THR A 261 -7.97 5.86 22.30
N GLU A 262 -8.98 6.19 23.11
CA GLU A 262 -9.78 7.40 22.91
C GLU A 262 -8.91 8.61 23.28
N THR A 263 -8.83 9.59 22.37
CA THR A 263 -8.16 10.89 22.60
C THR A 263 -9.17 12.00 22.74
#